data_AF-A0A9D6GHS1-F1
#
_entry.id   AF-A0A9D6GHS1-F1
#
_cell.length_a   1.000
_cell.length_b   1.000
_cell.length_c   1.000
_cell.angle_alpha   90.00
_cell.angle_beta   90.00
_cell.angle_gamma   90.00
#
_symmetry.space_group_name_H-M   'P 1'
#
loop_
_entity.id
_entity.type
_entity.pdbx_description
1 polymer ?
#
loop_
_entity_poly.entity_id
_entity_poly.type
_entity_poly.pdbx_seq_one_letter_code
_entity_poly.pdbx_strand_id
1 'polypeptide(L)' 'VERHRHRYEVNQAFTEAIEKGGLVISGTSPDGKLVEFVEAPESKYFVATQAHPELKSRPNRAHPLFTGLIRAIK' A
#
# COMPACT_ATOMS: atom_id res chain seq x y z
N VAL A 1 -5.70 -6.21 -10.78
CA VAL A 1 -4.27 -5.91 -10.87
C VAL A 1 -4.08 -4.40 -10.90
N GLU A 2 -3.22 -3.86 -10.04
CA GLU A 2 -2.78 -2.45 -10.08
C GLU A 2 -1.70 -2.26 -11.16
N ARG A 3 -1.26 -1.02 -11.41
CA ARG A 3 -0.22 -0.74 -12.42
C ARG A 3 1.09 -0.38 -11.72
N HIS A 4 2.22 -0.91 -12.21
CA HIS A 4 3.51 -0.81 -11.54
C HIS A 4 4.54 -0.21 -12.49
N ARG A 5 5.46 0.59 -11.95
CA ARG A 5 6.59 1.14 -12.72
C ARG A 5 7.80 1.40 -11.80
N HIS A 6 8.29 0.34 -11.18
CA HIS A 6 9.46 0.34 -10.30
C HIS A 6 10.40 -0.83 -10.64
N ARG A 7 11.59 -0.83 -10.04
CA ARG A 7 12.57 -1.94 -10.10
C ARG A 7 13.09 -2.40 -8.74
N TYR A 8 13.00 -1.53 -7.74
CA TYR A 8 13.34 -1.88 -6.37
C TYR A 8 12.13 -2.52 -5.71
N GLU A 9 12.40 -3.44 -4.80
CA GLU A 9 11.41 -4.15 -3.99
C GLU A 9 11.84 -4.12 -2.52
N VAL A 10 10.87 -4.33 -1.63
CA VAL A 10 11.17 -4.51 -0.20
C VAL A 10 12.01 -5.77 -0.03
N ASN A 11 13.13 -5.64 0.68
CA ASN A 11 13.97 -6.78 1.00
C ASN A 11 13.28 -7.65 2.07
N GLN A 12 12.96 -8.89 1.69
CA GLN A 12 12.29 -9.86 2.55
C GLN A 12 13.02 -10.14 3.87
N ALA A 13 14.35 -9.96 3.92
CA ALA A 13 15.11 -10.13 5.15
C ALA A 13 14.77 -9.09 6.25
N PHE A 14 14.09 -7.99 5.89
CA PHE A 14 13.76 -6.90 6.81
C PHE A 14 12.27 -6.81 7.16
N THR A 15 11.42 -7.73 6.68
CA THR A 15 9.97 -7.67 6.93
C THR A 15 9.63 -7.75 8.42
N GLU A 16 10.28 -8.65 9.16
CA GLU A 16 10.10 -8.76 10.61
C GLU A 16 10.52 -7.46 11.35
N ALA A 17 11.58 -6.79 10.88
CA ALA A 17 12.02 -5.52 11.45
C ALA A 17 11.04 -4.38 11.14
N ILE A 18 10.45 -4.37 9.94
CA ILE A 18 9.40 -3.44 9.52
C ILE A 18 8.15 -3.63 10.40
N GLU A 19 7.74 -4.89 10.63
CA GLU A 19 6.58 -5.21 11.47
C GLU A 19 6.80 -4.83 12.94
N LYS A 20 7.99 -5.11 13.48
CA LYS A 20 8.39 -4.64 14.82
C LYS A 20 8.41 -3.11 14.93
N GLY A 21 8.59 -2.41 13.82
CA GLY A 21 8.50 -0.95 13.73
C GLY A 21 7.07 -0.39 13.79
N GLY A 22 6.05 -1.25 13.88
CA GLY A 22 4.65 -0.85 13.99
C GLY A 22 3.91 -0.72 12.65
N LEU A 23 4.54 -1.11 11.54
CA LEU A 23 3.87 -1.27 10.25
C LEU A 23 3.33 -2.69 10.10
N VAL A 24 2.31 -2.85 9.27
CA VAL A 24 1.76 -4.17 8.91
C VAL A 24 1.89 -4.34 7.40
N ILE A 25 2.41 -5.47 6.97
CA ILE A 25 2.43 -5.86 5.56
C ILE A 25 1.03 -6.41 5.22
N SER A 26 0.15 -5.55 4.71
CA SER A 26 -1.26 -5.88 4.49
C SER A 26 -1.55 -6.46 3.10
N GLY A 27 -0.58 -6.40 2.18
CA GLY A 27 -0.74 -6.95 0.84
C GLY A 27 0.59 -7.40 0.24
N THR A 28 0.55 -8.56 -0.40
CA THR A 28 1.69 -9.16 -1.09
C THR A 28 1.28 -9.66 -2.48
N SER A 29 2.27 -9.93 -3.33
CA SER A 29 2.05 -10.63 -4.60
C SER A 29 1.40 -12.00 -4.37
N PRO A 30 0.74 -12.61 -5.38
CA PRO A 30 0.09 -13.91 -5.22
C PRO A 30 1.02 -15.05 -4.74
N ASP A 31 2.32 -14.94 -4.98
CA ASP A 31 3.34 -15.88 -4.51
C ASP A 31 3.98 -15.48 -3.17
N GLY A 32 3.54 -14.36 -2.57
CA GLY A 32 3.99 -13.84 -1.28
C GLY A 32 5.38 -13.18 -1.27
N LYS A 33 6.06 -13.09 -2.42
CA LYS A 33 7.46 -12.67 -2.49
C LYS A 33 7.67 -11.16 -2.61
N LEU A 34 6.66 -10.41 -3.02
CA LEU A 34 6.73 -8.96 -3.14
C LEU A 34 5.75 -8.33 -2.18
N VAL A 35 6.20 -7.31 -1.47
CA VAL A 35 5.34 -6.48 -0.62
C VAL A 35 4.67 -5.43 -1.50
N GLU A 36 3.35 -5.43 -1.50
CA GLU A 36 2.52 -4.59 -2.36
C GLU A 36 1.84 -3.46 -1.60
N PHE A 37 1.47 -3.72 -0.34
CA PHE A 37 0.80 -2.78 0.54
C PHE A 37 1.36 -2.87 1.96
N VAL A 38 1.51 -1.70 2.58
CA VAL A 38 1.80 -1.59 4.02
C VAL A 38 0.85 -0.58 4.67
N GLU A 39 0.50 -0.83 5.92
CA GLU A 39 -0.40 -0.01 6.72
C GLU A 39 0.21 0.28 8.09
N ALA A 40 -0.15 1.40 8.72
CA ALA A 40 0.20 1.69 10.11
C ALA A 40 -1.10 1.75 10.94
N PRO A 41 -1.47 0.67 11.67
CA PRO A 41 -2.75 0.58 12.36
C PRO A 41 -3.01 1.67 13.39
N GLU A 42 -1.94 2.18 14.02
CA GLU A 42 -2.01 3.25 15.03
C GLU A 42 -2.31 4.64 14.45
N SER A 43 -2.26 4.79 13.13
CA SER A 43 -2.57 6.05 12.44
C SER A 43 -4.00 6.05 11.91
N LYS A 44 -4.70 7.19 12.01
CA LYS A 44 -6.07 7.36 11.46
C LYS A 44 -6.16 6.94 9.99
N TYR A 45 -5.11 7.22 9.21
CA TYR A 45 -4.95 6.71 7.86
C TYR A 45 -3.48 6.74 7.45
N PHE A 46 -2.86 5.57 7.41
CA PHE A 46 -1.55 5.36 6.80
C PHE A 46 -1.63 4.10 5.97
N VAL A 47 -1.67 4.27 4.65
CA VAL A 47 -1.68 3.19 3.67
C VAL A 47 -0.71 3.57 2.56
N ALA A 48 0.23 2.69 2.27
CA ALA A 48 1.19 2.87 1.18
C ALA A 48 1.17 1.65 0.26
N THR A 49 1.43 1.88 -1.03
CA THR A 49 1.48 0.83 -2.06
C THR A 49 2.65 1.03 -3.00
N GLN A 50 3.22 -0.06 -3.49
CA GLN A 50 4.24 -0.06 -4.56
C GLN A 50 3.66 0.33 -5.92
N ALA A 51 2.36 0.13 -6.09
CA ALA A 51 1.68 0.38 -7.35
C ALA A 51 1.31 1.87 -7.54
N HIS A 52 0.75 2.15 -8.71
CA HIS A 52 0.26 3.46 -9.15
C HIS A 52 -1.28 3.48 -9.24
N PRO A 53 -1.99 3.62 -8.10
CA PRO A 53 -3.45 3.63 -8.06
C PRO A 53 -4.09 4.79 -8.86
N GLU A 54 -3.34 5.88 -9.07
CA GLU A 54 -3.75 7.05 -9.85
C GLU A 54 -4.10 6.70 -11.29
N LEU A 55 -3.39 5.74 -11.88
CA LEU A 55 -3.59 5.35 -13.27
C LEU A 55 -4.93 4.63 -13.51
N LYS A 56 -5.55 4.14 -12.43
CA LYS A 56 -6.85 3.46 -12.45
C LYS A 56 -8.01 4.30 -11.90
N SER A 57 -7.72 5.44 -11.28
CA SER A 57 -8.75 6.39 -10.84
C SER A 57 -9.46 7.05 -12.03
N ARG A 58 -10.75 7.36 -11.90
CA ARG A 58 -11.56 8.08 -12.90
C ARG A 58 -12.47 9.10 -12.22
N PRO A 59 -12.91 10.17 -12.89
CA PRO A 59 -13.80 11.17 -12.28
C PRO A 59 -15.10 10.61 -11.71
N ASN A 60 -15.72 9.64 -12.40
CA ASN A 60 -16.94 8.96 -11.97
C ASN A 60 -16.69 7.69 -11.13
N ARG A 61 -15.42 7.34 -10.91
CA ARG A 61 -15.01 6.14 -10.15
C ARG A 61 -13.63 6.39 -9.56
N ALA A 62 -13.60 7.17 -8.48
CA ALA A 62 -12.37 7.45 -7.77
C ALA A 62 -11.76 6.17 -7.19
N HIS A 63 -10.44 6.06 -7.21
CA HIS A 63 -9.77 4.91 -6.62
C HIS A 63 -10.04 4.85 -5.09
N PRO A 64 -10.29 3.66 -4.52
CA PRO A 64 -10.60 3.51 -3.09
C PRO A 64 -9.56 4.14 -2.16
N LEU A 65 -8.26 4.00 -2.45
CA LEU A 65 -7.19 4.58 -1.63
C LEU A 65 -7.24 6.12 -1.54
N PHE A 66 -7.58 6.81 -2.62
CA PHE A 66 -7.73 8.28 -2.57
C PHE A 66 -9.00 8.68 -1.84
N THR A 67 -10.09 7.92 -2.04
CA THR A 67 -11.36 8.18 -1.34
C THR A 67 -11.21 7.94 0.16
N GLY A 68 -10.51 6.88 0.55
CA GLY A 68 -10.17 6.57 1.94
C GLY A 68 -9.36 7.70 2.58
N LEU A 69 -8.30 8.16 1.91
CA LEU A 69 -7.48 9.27 2.38
C LEU A 69 -8.29 10.54 2.63
N ILE A 70 -9.11 10.96 1.66
CA ILE A 70 -9.94 12.17 1.79
C ILE A 70 -10.98 12.02 2.91
N ARG A 71 -11.57 10.83 3.07
CA ARG A 71 -12.52 10.55 4.16
C ARG A 71 -11.85 10.61 5.53
N ALA A 72 -10.60 10.18 5.66
CA ALA A 72 -9.86 10.20 6.91
C ALA A 72 -9.44 11.62 7.36
N ILE A 73 -9.35 12.57 6.44
CA ILE A 73 -9.05 13.97 6.77
C ILE A 73 -10.29 14.70 7.30
N LYS A 74 -11.49 14.20 6.99
CA LYS A 74 -12.75 14.69 7.56
C LYS A 74 -12.97 14.16 8.98
#